data_AF-A0A935CDB7-F1
#
_entry.id   AF-A0A935CDB7-F1
#
_cell.length_a   1.000
_cell.length_b   1.000
_cell.length_c   1.000
_cell.angle_alpha   90.00
_cell.angle_beta   90.00
_cell.angle_gamma   90.00
#
_symmetry.space_group_name_H-M   'P 1'
#
loop_
_entity.id
_entity.type
_entity.pdbx_description
1 polymer ?
#
loop_
_entity_poly.entity_id
_entity_poly.type
_entity_poly.pdbx_seq_one_letter_code
_entity_poly.pdbx_strand_id
1 'polypeptide(L)'
;MTCQAQWAVASRVVLPVDHDEDLLPLYVEYGRRYAGVDDPHDKRVRRWGGEGQRPRASAGAEGRSDDVLSRTSFAIRPGQRVSFATYFNAFPGLLLAPMDHR
;
A
#
# COMPACT_ATOMS: atom_id res chain seq x y z
N MET A 1 -27.96 -26.58 12.89
CA MET A 1 -26.81 -26.72 11.97
C MET A 1 -26.21 -25.33 11.79
N THR A 2 -25.11 -25.04 12.50
CA THR A 2 -24.43 -23.75 12.39
C THR A 2 -23.49 -23.79 11.20
N CYS A 3 -23.78 -23.01 10.16
CA CYS A 3 -22.87 -22.83 9.02
C CYS A 3 -21.63 -22.07 9.54
N GLN A 4 -20.51 -22.75 9.71
CA GLN A 4 -19.23 -22.07 9.91
C GLN A 4 -18.84 -21.41 8.59
N ALA A 5 -18.69 -20.09 8.60
CA ALA A 5 -18.11 -19.39 7.46
C ALA A 5 -16.69 -19.93 7.21
N GLN A 6 -16.48 -20.63 6.10
CA GLN A 6 -15.15 -21.03 5.65
C GLN A 6 -14.49 -19.81 5.02
N TRP A 7 -13.53 -19.23 5.73
CA TRP A 7 -12.69 -18.16 5.23
C TRP A 7 -11.44 -18.75 4.58
N ALA A 8 -11.00 -18.12 3.48
CA ALA A 8 -9.76 -18.44 2.80
C ALA A 8 -8.94 -17.16 2.63
N VAL A 9 -7.61 -17.28 2.65
CA VAL A 9 -6.70 -16.14 2.43
C VAL A 9 -6.74 -15.75 0.96
N ALA A 10 -7.20 -14.53 0.65
CA ALA A 10 -7.27 -14.02 -0.71
C ALA A 10 -5.94 -13.42 -1.20
N SER A 11 -5.23 -12.69 -0.33
CA SER A 11 -3.93 -12.08 -0.64
C SER A 11 -3.12 -11.88 0.64
N ARG A 12 -1.79 -11.86 0.53
CA ARG A 12 -0.86 -11.58 1.62
C ARG A 12 -0.06 -10.33 1.27
N VAL A 13 0.25 -9.53 2.30
CA VAL A 13 1.24 -8.47 2.18
C VAL A 13 2.61 -9.13 1.96
N VAL A 14 3.31 -8.66 0.93
CA VAL A 14 4.65 -9.12 0.53
C VAL A 14 5.64 -7.97 0.55
N LEU A 15 6.91 -8.31 0.74
CA LEU A 15 8.05 -7.39 0.81
C LEU A 15 9.21 -7.92 -0.07
N PRO A 16 10.18 -7.06 -0.44
CA PRO A 16 11.36 -7.46 -1.22
C PRO A 16 12.15 -8.59 -0.55
N VAL A 17 12.83 -9.42 -1.35
CA VAL A 17 13.74 -10.47 -0.83
C VAL A 17 15.13 -9.89 -0.54
N ASP A 18 15.63 -9.06 -1.45
CA ASP A 18 17.04 -8.65 -1.47
C ASP A 18 17.28 -7.26 -0.87
N HIS A 19 16.29 -6.70 -0.15
CA HIS A 19 16.38 -5.36 0.45
C HIS A 19 16.78 -4.27 -0.58
N ASP A 20 16.36 -4.43 -1.83
CA ASP A 20 16.63 -3.47 -2.89
C ASP A 20 15.81 -2.19 -2.67
N GLU A 21 16.49 -1.07 -2.39
CA GLU A 21 15.86 0.24 -2.15
C GLU A 21 15.14 0.78 -3.38
N ASP A 22 15.62 0.48 -4.59
CA ASP A 22 15.01 0.96 -5.83
C ASP A 22 13.64 0.30 -6.08
N LEU A 23 13.46 -0.92 -5.57
CA LEU A 23 12.21 -1.69 -5.69
C LEU A 23 11.26 -1.51 -4.51
N LEU A 24 11.75 -1.02 -3.37
CA LEU A 24 10.96 -0.82 -2.16
C LEU A 24 9.65 -0.02 -2.37
N PRO A 25 9.59 1.03 -3.21
CA PRO A 25 8.36 1.76 -3.51
C PRO A 25 7.25 0.93 -4.16
N LEU A 26 7.55 -0.24 -4.73
CA LEU A 26 6.54 -1.15 -5.30
C LEU A 26 5.77 -1.92 -4.22
N TYR A 27 6.31 -1.95 -2.99
CA TYR A 27 5.79 -2.70 -1.86
C TYR A 27 5.29 -1.79 -0.74
N VAL A 28 5.97 -0.69 -0.46
CA VAL A 28 5.60 0.23 0.62
C VAL A 28 5.88 1.68 0.22
N GLU A 29 5.00 2.59 0.64
CA GLU A 29 5.16 4.03 0.49
C GLU A 29 5.29 4.69 1.86
N TYR A 30 6.28 5.57 2.01
CA TYR A 30 6.54 6.29 3.26
C TYR A 30 5.92 7.69 3.23
N GLY A 31 5.12 7.99 4.24
CA GLY A 31 4.50 9.29 4.46
C GLY A 31 4.97 9.92 5.76
N ARG A 32 5.04 11.24 5.81
CA ARG A 32 5.28 11.98 7.05
C ARG A 32 3.96 12.59 7.53
N ARG A 33 3.58 12.36 8.79
CA ARG A 33 2.54 13.18 9.42
C ARG A 33 3.11 14.57 9.68
N TYR A 34 2.63 15.58 8.97
CA TYR A 34 2.68 16.95 9.47
C TYR A 34 1.38 17.20 10.25
N ALA A 35 1.48 17.59 11.53
CA ALA A 35 0.31 18.01 12.29
C ALA A 35 -0.34 19.21 11.57
N GLY A 36 -1.58 19.06 11.12
CA GLY A 36 -2.33 20.11 10.41
C GLY A 36 -2.34 20.03 8.88
N VAL A 37 -1.67 19.05 8.27
CA VAL A 37 -1.78 18.78 6.82
C VAL A 37 -2.53 17.48 6.64
N ASP A 38 -3.83 17.57 6.34
CA ASP A 38 -4.54 16.46 5.72
C ASP A 38 -3.76 16.10 4.44
N ASP A 39 -3.14 14.92 4.44
CA ASP A 39 -2.43 14.42 3.26
C ASP A 39 -3.41 14.47 2.06
N PRO A 40 -3.13 15.25 1.00
CA PRO A 40 -3.98 15.24 -0.19
C PRO A 40 -4.02 13.86 -0.85
N HIS A 41 -3.13 12.94 -0.47
CA HIS A 41 -3.18 11.53 -0.88
C HIS A 41 -4.41 10.78 -0.34
N ASP A 42 -4.89 11.06 0.88
CA ASP A 42 -6.11 10.41 1.41
C ASP A 42 -7.36 10.75 0.59
N LYS A 43 -7.39 11.93 -0.02
CA LYS A 43 -8.51 12.37 -0.87
C LYS A 43 -8.34 11.98 -2.34
N ARG A 44 -7.10 11.83 -2.81
CA ARG A 44 -6.79 11.56 -4.23
C ARG A 44 -6.80 10.09 -4.62
N VAL A 45 -6.50 9.17 -3.70
CA VAL A 45 -6.58 7.72 -3.95
C VAL A 45 -8.03 7.28 -4.28
N ARG A 46 -9.05 8.10 -3.97
CA ARG A 46 -10.44 7.85 -4.42
C ARG A 46 -10.72 8.16 -5.89
N ARG A 47 -9.83 8.85 -6.61
CA ARG A 47 -10.00 9.16 -8.04
C ARG A 47 -9.10 8.27 -8.89
N TRP A 48 -9.47 7.00 -9.00
CA TRP A 48 -8.92 6.14 -10.04
C TRP A 48 -9.36 6.67 -11.41
N GLY A 49 -8.40 7.13 -12.23
CA GLY A 49 -8.66 7.61 -13.61
C GLY A 49 -8.21 9.04 -13.93
N GLY A 50 -7.55 9.76 -13.03
CA GLY A 50 -6.95 11.07 -13.33
C GLY A 50 -5.48 10.94 -13.72
N GLU A 51 -5.13 11.41 -14.91
CA GLU A 51 -3.78 11.39 -15.49
C GLU A 51 -2.68 11.83 -14.50
N GLY A 52 -1.62 11.01 -14.48
CA GLY A 52 -0.25 11.48 -14.29
C GLY A 52 0.07 12.23 -13.00
N GLN A 53 0.14 11.53 -11.88
CA GLN A 53 1.09 11.93 -10.85
C GLN A 53 1.77 10.70 -10.27
N ARG A 54 3.02 10.49 -10.70
CA ARG A 54 3.96 9.63 -9.99
C ARG A 54 3.92 10.06 -8.51
N PRO A 55 3.74 9.14 -7.54
CA PRO A 55 3.87 9.49 -6.14
C PRO A 55 5.24 10.13 -5.99
N ARG A 56 5.25 11.42 -5.64
CA ARG A 56 6.48 12.14 -5.38
C ARG A 56 7.00 11.54 -4.08
N ALA A 57 8.01 10.68 -4.15
CA ALA A 57 8.67 10.12 -2.99
C ALA A 57 8.87 11.27 -1.99
N SER A 58 8.23 11.14 -0.83
CA SER A 58 8.28 12.12 0.25
C SER A 58 9.76 12.34 0.56
N ALA A 59 10.36 13.42 0.05
CA ALA A 59 11.81 13.69 0.09
C ALA A 59 12.38 13.93 1.52
N GLY A 60 11.69 13.47 2.56
CA GLY A 60 12.12 13.53 3.95
C GLY A 60 11.57 12.39 4.82
N ALA A 61 11.02 11.33 4.22
CA ALA A 61 10.73 10.08 4.92
C ALA A 61 11.54 8.98 4.22
N GLU A 62 12.84 8.92 4.51
CA GLU A 62 13.72 7.84 4.07
C GLU A 62 13.25 6.53 4.67
N GLY A 63 12.42 5.86 3.89
CA GLY A 63 12.19 4.45 4.04
C GLY A 63 13.43 3.69 3.65
N ARG A 64 13.94 2.88 4.58
CA ARG A 64 15.12 2.06 4.34
C ARG A 64 14.68 0.63 4.14
N SER A 65 15.35 -0.06 3.23
CA SER A 65 15.15 -1.50 3.09
C SER A 65 15.55 -2.27 4.35
N ASP A 66 16.33 -1.66 5.25
CA ASP A 66 16.61 -2.14 6.61
C ASP A 66 15.34 -2.35 7.46
N ASP A 67 14.26 -1.62 7.17
CA ASP A 67 12.99 -1.77 7.89
C ASP A 67 12.25 -3.06 7.47
N VAL A 68 12.63 -3.69 6.35
CA VAL A 68 12.13 -5.02 5.97
C VAL A 68 12.85 -6.06 6.84
N LEU A 69 12.11 -6.81 7.66
CA LEU A 69 12.68 -7.85 8.53
C LEU A 69 12.59 -9.24 7.87
N SER A 70 11.56 -9.45 7.05
CA SER A 70 11.38 -10.65 6.23
C SER A 70 10.40 -10.36 5.10
N ARG A 71 10.15 -11.33 4.21
CA ARG A 71 9.18 -11.21 3.10
C ARG A 71 7.75 -10.85 3.55
N THR A 72 7.43 -11.05 4.83
CA THR A 72 6.10 -10.77 5.39
C THR A 72 6.17 -10.00 6.72
N SER A 73 7.31 -9.39 7.06
CA SER A 73 7.50 -8.64 8.30
C SER A 73 8.23 -7.33 8.04
N PHE A 74 7.71 -6.25 8.61
CA PHE A 74 8.19 -4.89 8.40
C PHE A 74 8.18 -4.10 9.71
N ALA A 75 9.25 -3.37 9.99
CA ALA A 75 9.42 -2.54 11.17
C ALA A 75 8.93 -1.11 10.90
N ILE A 76 8.12 -0.56 11.81
CA ILE A 76 7.64 0.83 11.74
C ILE A 76 8.14 1.56 12.98
N ARG A 77 8.91 2.63 12.79
CA ARG A 77 9.46 3.40 13.91
C ARG A 77 8.42 4.42 14.40
N PRO A 78 8.49 4.83 15.68
CA PRO A 78 7.58 5.83 16.23
C PRO A 78 7.55 7.11 15.39
N GLY A 79 6.35 7.61 15.12
CA GLY A 79 6.15 8.85 14.34
C GLY A 79 6.20 8.70 12.82
N GLN A 80 6.46 7.49 12.29
CA GLN A 80 6.37 7.21 10.86
C GLN A 80 4.93 6.84 10.44
N ARG A 81 4.57 7.18 9.20
CA ARG A 81 3.40 6.65 8.50
C ARG A 81 3.90 5.83 7.32
N VAL A 82 3.36 4.63 7.16
CA VAL A 82 3.61 3.77 6.00
C VAL A 82 2.30 3.38 5.35
N SER A 83 2.32 3.25 4.04
CA SER A 83 1.19 2.86 3.20
C SER A 83 1.55 1.62 2.39
N PHE A 84 0.67 0.63 2.41
CA PHE A 84 0.76 -0.58 1.57
C PHE A 84 -0.16 -0.48 0.35
N ALA A 85 -0.66 0.71 0.01
CA ALA A 85 -1.43 0.98 -1.20
C ALA A 85 -0.51 1.05 -2.43
N THR A 86 0.27 0.00 -2.62
CA THR A 86 1.32 -0.12 -3.62
C THR A 86 1.00 -1.26 -4.57
N TYR A 87 1.79 -1.41 -5.64
CA TYR A 87 1.49 -2.36 -6.70
C TYR A 87 1.26 -3.80 -6.21
N PHE A 88 2.14 -4.31 -5.33
CA PHE A 88 2.04 -5.70 -4.86
C PHE A 88 1.04 -5.91 -3.70
N ASN A 89 0.77 -4.86 -2.93
CA ASN A 89 0.03 -4.97 -1.67
C ASN A 89 -1.36 -4.35 -1.72
N ALA A 90 -1.67 -3.54 -2.74
CA ALA A 90 -3.02 -3.04 -2.95
C ALA A 90 -3.96 -4.17 -3.36
N PHE A 91 -5.13 -4.22 -2.73
CA PHE A 91 -6.18 -5.16 -3.13
C PHE A 91 -6.98 -4.56 -4.30
N PRO A 92 -7.10 -5.25 -5.46
CA PRO A 92 -7.83 -4.73 -6.60
C PRO A 92 -9.34 -4.70 -6.30
N GLY A 93 -9.90 -3.51 -6.11
CA GLY A 93 -11.34 -3.33 -5.83
C GLY A 93 -12.25 -3.41 -7.07
N LEU A 94 -11.68 -3.43 -8.28
CA LEU A 94 -12.42 -3.29 -9.55
C LEU A 94 -12.58 -4.63 -10.30
N LEU A 95 -13.04 -5.68 -9.62
CA LEU A 95 -13.40 -6.95 -10.29
C LEU A 95 -14.84 -7.42 -9.96
N LEU A 96 -15.74 -6.48 -9.69
CA LEU A 96 -17.16 -6.74 -9.38
C LEU A 96 -18.10 -5.70 -10.02
N ALA A 97 -17.84 -5.30 -11.27
CA ALA A 97 -18.86 -4.63 -12.08
C ALA A 97 -19.61 -5.71 -12.88
N PRO A 98 -20.91 -5.96 -12.64
CA PRO A 98 -21.69 -6.80 -13.53
C PRO A 98 -21.72 -6.12 -14.91
N MET A 99 -21.13 -6.79 -15.90
CA MET A 99 -21.35 -6.46 -17.30
C MET A 99 -22.79 -6.85 -17.62
N ASP A 100 -23.71 -5.91 -17.45
CA ASP A 100 -25.11 -6.05 -17.85
C ASP A 100 -25.16 -5.97 -19.38
N HIS A 101 -25.17 -7.13 -20.03
CA HIS A 101 -25.44 -7.23 -21.46
C HIS A 101 -26.95 -7.01 -21.68
N ARG A 102 -27.31 -5.81 -22.13
CA ARG A 102 -28.57 -5.57 -22.86
C ARG A 102 -28.34 -5.59 -24.35
#